data_AF-R7UWQ3-F1
#
_entry.id   AF-R7UWQ3-F1
#
_cell.length_a   1.000
_cell.length_b   1.000
_cell.length_c   1.000
_cell.angle_alpha   90.00
_cell.angle_beta   90.00
_cell.angle_gamma   90.00
#
_symmetry.space_group_name_H-M   'P 1'
#
loop_
_entity.id
_entity.type
_entity.pdbx_description
1 polymer ?
#
loop_
_entity_poly.entity_id
_entity_poly.type
_entity_poly.pdbx_seq_one_letter_code
_entity_poly.pdbx_strand_id
1 'polypeptide(L)'
;MPMGTKIPKQDHGYTRSIGFGMSGLKRFPELVPVSFFMGLGGVMVGGIIVYSMYQKGDVKINRMDDTAPWESVDASQAQKLVTIKQKWEKIPEVENLKKELSK
;
A
#
# COMPACT_ATOMS: atom_id res chain seq x y z
N MET A 1 61.52 -36.48 -26.15
CA MET A 1 60.89 -35.15 -26.04
C MET A 1 59.49 -35.35 -25.48
N PRO A 2 59.12 -34.77 -24.33
CA PRO A 2 57.81 -35.02 -23.73
C PRO A 2 56.71 -34.27 -24.48
N MET A 3 55.68 -35.02 -24.88
CA MET A 3 54.50 -34.52 -25.59
C MET A 3 53.62 -33.77 -24.58
N GLY A 4 53.62 -32.44 -24.66
CA GLY A 4 52.81 -31.60 -23.78
C GLY A 4 51.32 -31.82 -24.02
N THR A 5 50.65 -32.52 -23.12
CA THR A 5 49.19 -32.63 -23.08
C THR A 5 48.60 -31.27 -22.73
N LYS A 6 47.88 -30.66 -23.67
CA LYS A 6 47.13 -29.43 -23.40
C LYS A 6 45.99 -29.75 -22.44
N ILE A 7 46.12 -29.33 -21.19
CA ILE A 7 45.04 -29.37 -20.20
C ILE A 7 43.92 -28.46 -20.75
N PRO A 8 42.67 -28.95 -20.88
CA PRO A 8 41.57 -28.11 -21.33
C PRO A 8 41.38 -26.97 -20.34
N LYS A 9 41.35 -25.74 -20.86
CA LYS A 9 41.13 -24.53 -20.05
C LYS A 9 39.73 -24.63 -19.45
N GLN A 10 39.65 -24.64 -18.12
CA GLN A 10 38.39 -24.72 -17.42
C GLN A 10 37.71 -23.34 -17.54
N ASP A 11 36.72 -23.23 -18.43
CA ASP A 11 35.95 -22.00 -18.58
C ASP A 11 35.10 -21.81 -17.32
N HIS A 12 35.59 -20.96 -16.42
CA HIS A 12 34.87 -20.58 -15.21
C HIS A 12 33.55 -19.95 -15.63
N GLY A 13 32.47 -20.64 -15.25
CA GLY A 13 31.13 -20.48 -15.79
C GLY A 13 30.70 -19.03 -15.90
N TYR A 14 30.16 -18.71 -17.08
CA TYR A 14 29.38 -17.52 -17.38
C TYR A 14 28.46 -17.17 -16.20
N THR A 15 28.85 -16.21 -15.38
CA THR A 15 27.98 -15.61 -14.38
C THR A 15 26.90 -14.85 -15.15
N ARG A 16 25.75 -15.51 -15.36
CA ARG A 16 24.54 -14.82 -15.82
C ARG A 16 24.23 -13.77 -14.77
N SER A 17 24.55 -12.51 -15.08
CA SER A 17 23.88 -11.38 -14.47
C SER A 17 22.38 -11.59 -14.67
N ILE A 18 21.69 -12.03 -13.61
CA ILE A 18 20.24 -12.04 -13.55
C ILE A 18 19.87 -10.58 -13.35
N GLY A 19 19.82 -9.82 -14.45
CA GLY A 19 19.38 -8.44 -14.42
C GLY A 19 17.93 -8.40 -13.96
N PHE A 20 17.68 -7.86 -12.76
CA PHE A 20 16.35 -7.58 -12.27
C PHE A 20 15.74 -6.43 -13.09
N GLY A 21 14.61 -6.68 -13.76
CA GLY A 21 13.89 -5.69 -14.57
C GLY A 21 13.26 -6.28 -15.83
N MET A 22 12.83 -5.39 -16.75
CA MET A 22 12.12 -5.75 -17.99
C MET A 22 12.90 -6.76 -18.87
N SER A 23 14.23 -6.67 -18.87
CA SER A 23 15.12 -7.56 -19.62
C SER A 23 15.14 -8.99 -19.06
N GLY A 24 14.94 -9.16 -17.75
CA GLY A 24 14.81 -10.47 -17.11
C GLY A 24 13.49 -11.17 -17.46
N LEU A 25 12.40 -10.40 -17.53
CA LEU A 25 11.07 -10.90 -17.91
C LEU A 25 10.98 -11.33 -19.38
N LYS A 26 11.68 -10.62 -20.29
CA LYS A 26 11.80 -11.04 -21.70
C LYS A 26 12.58 -12.33 -21.87
N ARG A 27 13.52 -12.61 -20.96
CA ARG A 27 14.37 -13.81 -21.00
C ARG A 27 13.66 -15.04 -20.42
N PHE A 28 12.77 -14.84 -19.46
CA PHE A 28 12.00 -15.89 -18.79
C PHE A 28 10.51 -15.50 -18.76
N PRO A 29 9.73 -15.83 -19.81
CA PRO A 29 8.34 -15.39 -19.94
C PRO A 29 7.41 -15.99 -18.86
N GLU A 30 7.81 -17.11 -18.25
CA GLU A 30 7.12 -17.75 -17.12
C GLU A 30 7.10 -16.92 -15.83
N LEU A 31 8.01 -15.95 -15.68
CA LEU A 31 8.06 -15.05 -14.52
C LEU A 31 7.06 -13.87 -14.62
N VAL A 32 6.51 -13.63 -15.82
CA VAL A 32 5.54 -12.55 -16.05
C VAL A 32 4.30 -12.65 -15.15
N PRO A 33 3.57 -13.79 -15.10
CA PRO A 33 2.39 -13.89 -14.24
C PRO A 33 2.73 -13.77 -12.74
N VAL A 34 3.85 -14.35 -12.29
CA VAL A 34 4.25 -14.31 -10.88
C VAL A 34 4.61 -12.89 -10.45
N SER A 35 5.43 -12.19 -11.26
CA SER A 35 5.80 -10.80 -11.00
C SER A 35 4.58 -9.86 -11.04
N PHE A 36 3.60 -10.14 -11.90
CA PHE A 36 2.34 -9.40 -11.95
C PHE A 36 1.56 -9.50 -10.63
N PHE A 37 1.32 -10.71 -10.10
CA PHE A 37 0.61 -10.87 -8.84
C PHE A 37 1.37 -10.25 -7.66
N MET A 38 2.71 -10.35 -7.66
CA MET A 38 3.54 -9.72 -6.64
C MET A 38 3.42 -8.18 -6.69
N GLY A 39 3.49 -7.60 -7.89
CA GLY A 39 3.29 -6.15 -8.09
C GLY A 39 1.88 -5.70 -7.69
N LEU A 40 0.86 -6.45 -8.10
CA LEU A 40 -0.53 -6.17 -7.75
C LEU A 40 -0.75 -6.21 -6.24
N GLY A 41 -0.19 -7.19 -5.54
CA GLY A 41 -0.21 -7.26 -4.08
C GLY A 41 0.45 -6.03 -3.43
N GLY A 42 1.63 -5.63 -3.91
CA GLY A 42 2.32 -4.44 -3.40
C GLY A 42 1.53 -3.14 -3.59
N VAL A 43 0.95 -2.94 -4.76
CA VAL A 43 0.10 -1.76 -5.05
C VAL A 43 -1.16 -1.77 -4.18
N MET A 44 -1.81 -2.92 -4.00
CA MET A 44 -3.02 -3.04 -3.18
C MET A 44 -2.73 -2.72 -1.71
N VAL A 45 -1.65 -3.26 -1.14
CA VAL A 45 -1.24 -2.97 0.25
C VAL A 45 -0.90 -1.49 0.39
N GLY A 46 -0.13 -0.93 -0.53
CA GLY A 46 0.20 0.50 -0.53
C GLY A 46 -1.05 1.39 -0.58
N GLY A 47 -2.01 1.05 -1.45
CA GLY A 47 -3.28 1.75 -1.57
C GLY A 47 -4.11 1.70 -0.28
N ILE A 48 -4.17 0.54 0.39
CA ILE A 48 -4.89 0.40 1.67
C ILE A 48 -4.23 1.24 2.77
N ILE A 49 -2.90 1.28 2.83
CA ILE A 49 -2.17 2.09 3.81
C ILE A 49 -2.48 3.57 3.61
N VAL A 50 -2.34 4.07 2.37
CA VAL A 50 -2.62 5.47 2.04
C VAL A 50 -4.08 5.81 2.33
N TYR A 51 -5.03 4.97 1.91
CA TYR A 51 -6.45 5.16 2.21
C TYR A 51 -6.71 5.20 3.72
N SER A 52 -6.11 4.29 4.49
CA SER A 52 -6.30 4.22 5.93
C SER A 52 -5.69 5.40 6.68
N MET A 53 -4.60 5.99 6.17
CA MET A 53 -3.96 7.13 6.82
C MET A 53 -4.69 8.45 6.54
N TYR A 54 -5.20 8.64 5.31
CA TYR A 54 -5.78 9.92 4.91
C TYR A 54 -7.31 9.99 5.04
N GLN A 55 -8.00 8.87 4.83
CA GLN A 55 -9.45 8.88 4.66
C GLN A 55 -10.22 8.22 5.79
N LYS A 56 -9.53 7.46 6.66
CA LYS A 56 -10.10 7.03 7.95
C LYS A 56 -9.68 8.01 9.05
N GLY A 57 -10.66 8.76 9.56
CA GLY A 57 -10.48 9.63 10.73
C GLY A 57 -10.11 8.87 12.02
N ASP A 58 -10.29 7.55 12.05
CA ASP A 58 -9.92 6.70 13.20
C ASP A 58 -8.40 6.57 13.40
N VAL A 59 -7.61 6.78 12.35
CA VAL A 59 -6.14 6.68 12.44
C VAL A 59 -5.58 8.04 12.82
N LYS A 60 -5.42 8.26 14.12
CA LYS A 60 -4.77 9.46 14.66
C LYS A 60 -3.26 9.43 14.38
N ILE A 61 -2.81 10.23 13.42
CA ILE A 61 -1.37 10.46 13.17
C ILE A 61 -0.76 11.27 14.32
N ASN A 62 -1.51 12.23 14.86
CA ASN A 62 -1.09 13.03 16.00
C ASN A 62 -1.94 12.68 17.23
N ARG A 63 -1.30 12.21 18.30
CA ARG A 63 -1.97 11.79 19.55
C ARG A 63 -2.19 12.94 20.53
N MET A 64 -1.72 14.14 20.22
CA MET A 64 -1.84 15.30 21.11
C MET A 64 -3.26 15.85 21.23
N ASP A 65 -4.17 15.46 20.34
CA ASP A 65 -5.57 15.87 20.36
C ASP A 65 -6.44 14.81 21.06
N ASP A 66 -6.93 15.16 22.25
CA ASP A 66 -7.78 14.30 23.10
C ASP A 66 -9.27 14.39 22.74
N THR A 67 -9.61 15.01 21.61
CA THR A 67 -10.96 14.94 21.08
C THR A 67 -11.34 13.50 20.74
N ALA A 68 -12.57 13.11 21.07
CA ALA A 68 -13.05 11.78 20.76
C ALA A 68 -13.11 11.60 19.22
N PRO A 69 -12.68 10.44 18.66
CA PRO A 69 -12.56 10.26 17.22
C PRO A 69 -13.86 10.49 16.44
N TRP A 70 -15.03 10.23 17.04
CA TRP A 70 -16.33 10.43 16.42
C TRP A 70 -16.80 11.90 16.43
N GLU A 71 -16.15 12.77 17.20
CA GLU A 71 -16.53 14.18 17.26
C GLU A 71 -15.96 14.99 16.08
N SER A 72 -14.83 14.55 15.52
CA SER A 72 -14.21 15.19 14.35
C SER A 72 -14.79 14.71 13.02
N VAL A 73 -15.65 13.69 13.03
CA VAL A 73 -16.23 13.10 11.83
C VAL A 73 -17.45 13.89 11.38
N ASP A 74 -17.41 14.41 10.15
CA ASP A 74 -18.58 15.06 9.55
C ASP A 74 -19.61 14.04 9.08
N ALA A 75 -20.78 14.04 9.72
CA ALA A 75 -21.91 13.19 9.36
C ALA A 75 -22.46 13.45 7.95
N SER A 76 -22.23 14.65 7.38
CA SER A 76 -22.74 15.02 6.06
C SER A 76 -21.99 14.37 4.90
N GLN A 77 -20.77 13.89 5.15
CA GLN A 77 -19.92 13.27 4.15
C GLN A 77 -20.04 11.76 4.15
N ALA A 78 -19.83 11.15 2.99
CA ALA A 78 -19.72 9.71 2.85
C ALA A 78 -18.50 9.20 3.63
N GLN A 79 -18.73 8.40 4.67
CA GLN A 79 -17.66 7.93 5.56
C GLN A 79 -16.81 6.79 4.97
N LYS A 80 -17.25 6.17 3.87
CA LYS A 80 -16.62 4.98 3.29
C LYS A 80 -16.51 5.10 1.77
N LEU A 81 -15.57 4.36 1.18
CA LEU A 81 -15.37 4.29 -0.29
C LEU A 81 -16.67 3.95 -1.03
N VAL A 82 -17.49 3.09 -0.41
CA VAL A 82 -18.81 2.74 -0.91
C VAL A 82 -19.80 2.94 0.21
N THR A 83 -20.77 3.83 -0.02
CA THR A 83 -21.76 4.19 0.98
C THR A 83 -23.14 3.90 0.43
N ILE A 84 -23.87 2.96 1.04
CA ILE A 84 -25.24 2.61 0.65
C ILE A 84 -26.17 3.07 1.76
N LYS A 85 -27.05 4.04 1.46
CA LYS A 85 -28.09 4.55 2.37
C LYS A 85 -27.54 4.94 3.75
N GLN A 86 -26.54 5.84 3.79
CA GLN A 86 -26.07 6.41 5.06
C GLN A 86 -27.23 7.11 5.77
N LYS A 87 -27.53 6.68 7.00
CA LYS A 87 -28.60 7.24 7.85
C LYS A 87 -28.10 8.20 8.93
N TRP A 88 -26.78 8.41 8.99
CA TRP A 88 -26.15 9.21 10.03
C TRP A 88 -26.23 10.68 9.65
N GLU A 89 -27.12 11.43 10.29
CA GLU A 89 -27.32 12.87 10.10
C GLU A 89 -27.01 13.62 11.41
N LYS A 90 -26.62 14.90 11.30
CA LYS A 90 -26.32 15.72 12.47
C LYS A 90 -27.59 15.95 13.29
N ILE A 91 -27.55 15.62 14.58
CA ILE A 91 -28.65 15.87 15.49
C ILE A 91 -28.57 17.33 15.95
N PRO A 92 -29.56 18.19 15.63
CA PRO A 92 -29.48 19.63 15.90
C PRO A 92 -29.41 19.95 17.40
N GLU A 93 -30.06 19.14 18.24
CA GLU A 93 -30.04 19.28 19.70
C GLU A 93 -28.63 19.17 20.27
N VAL A 94 -27.86 18.17 19.81
CA VAL A 94 -26.48 17.94 20.27
C VAL A 94 -25.57 19.09 19.82
N GLU A 95 -25.79 19.65 18.63
CA GLU A 95 -24.99 20.78 18.13
C GLU A 95 -25.27 22.07 18.91
N ASN A 96 -26.53 22.32 19.28
CA ASN A 96 -26.90 23.48 20.10
C ASN A 96 -26.29 23.37 21.51
N LEU A 97 -26.38 22.20 22.14
CA LEU A 97 -25.74 21.96 23.44
C LEU A 97 -24.22 22.17 23.39
N LYS A 98 -23.56 21.75 22.29
CA LYS A 98 -22.13 21.99 22.10
C LYS A 98 -21.80 23.49 21.98
N LYS A 99 -22.62 24.27 21.28
CA LYS A 99 -22.46 25.73 21.15
C LYS A 99 -22.68 26.44 22.48
N GLU A 100 -23.62 25.96 23.30
CA GLU A 100 -23.90 26.51 24.63
C GLU A 100 -22.78 26.19 25.64
N LEU A 101 -22.25 24.97 25.62
CA LEU A 101 -21.17 24.53 26.53
C LEU A 101 -19.80 25.15 26.18
N SER A 102 -19.60 25.52 24.92
CA SER A 102 -18.34 26.10 24.41
C SER A 102 -18.24 27.62 24.61
N LYS A 103 -19.23 28.26 25.23
CA LYS A 103 -19.31 29.70 25.51
C LYS A 103 -18.89 30.00 26.94
#